data_AF-A0A2U9EZA0-F1
#
_entry.id   AF-A0A2U9EZA0-F1
#
_cell.length_a   1.000
_cell.length_b   1.000
_cell.length_c   1.000
_cell.angle_alpha   90.00
_cell.angle_beta   90.00
_cell.angle_gamma   90.00
#
_symmetry.space_group_name_H-M   'P 1'
#
loop_
_entity.id
_entity.type
_entity.pdbx_description
1 polymer ?
#
loop_
_entity_poly.entity_id
_entity_poly.type
_entity_poly.pdbx_seq_one_letter_code
_entity_poly.pdbx_strand_id
1 'polypeptide(L)'
;TDRSYRSQILVLTYPLIGNYGIPDVEEKDENGLPKHLEWLEGISIAALVVGENCETPSHWRSKQTLSQWMEQHNVPGISGIDTRTLTKKIRENGSMLGRIVYEYPEDIKSLEFSDPNQRNLVAECSVKKPMVFNELGSPRICAIDCGLKLNQIKCFISRGARVDLVPWNWELDESTFDGLFISNGPGDPVVCKETVAQIQKVLTSGKKPVFGICLGHQLLATAIGCKTYKMKYGNRGHNLPCIHHGTGRCFMTSQNHGFAVDAETLPSEWEPLFTNANDNTNEGIIHKNKPFISVQFHPEHNAGPEDLELLFDVFLNAVKSQTLHGASTISLRQQLINRLTYTPTAESLLEKRPRKVLILGSGGLSIGQAGEFDYSGSQAIKAMKEEKIQTVLINPNIATVQTSKGLADKCYFLPLTPEYVEQVIKAERPNGVLLTFGGQTALNCGVELEKSGVFSKYNVRILGTSIQSIIETEDRKIFAERINEIGEQVAPSEAVYSVEEALNAANRIGYPVMARAAFSLGGLGSGFADNEEELETLARQALAHSSQLIID
;
A
#
# COMPACT_ATOMS: atom_id res chain seq x y z
N THR A 1 -5.38 16.93 8.35
CA THR A 1 -6.61 17.63 7.97
C THR A 1 -7.79 16.69 7.71
N ASP A 2 -7.67 15.40 8.03
CA ASP A 2 -8.82 14.48 8.03
C ASP A 2 -9.83 14.84 9.12
N ARG A 3 -11.06 15.15 8.70
CA ARG A 3 -12.17 15.54 9.57
C ARG A 3 -12.68 14.41 10.46
N SER A 4 -12.34 13.16 10.18
CA SER A 4 -12.67 12.00 11.04
C SER A 4 -11.99 12.09 12.42
N TYR A 5 -10.92 12.88 12.55
CA TYR A 5 -10.26 13.18 13.81
C TYR A 5 -10.87 14.36 14.60
N ARG A 6 -12.01 14.91 14.16
CA ARG A 6 -12.64 16.06 14.85
C ARG A 6 -12.77 15.80 16.34
N SER A 7 -12.25 16.73 17.15
CA SER A 7 -12.27 16.67 18.62
C SER A 7 -11.45 15.51 19.24
N GLN A 8 -10.56 14.86 18.50
CA GLN A 8 -9.68 13.81 19.01
C GLN A 8 -8.27 14.34 19.29
N ILE A 9 -7.63 13.81 20.33
CA ILE A 9 -6.20 13.98 20.56
C ILE A 9 -5.48 12.89 19.76
N LEU A 10 -4.72 13.30 18.75
CA LEU A 10 -4.02 12.36 17.86
C LEU A 10 -2.64 12.03 18.42
N VAL A 11 -2.39 10.74 18.64
CA VAL A 11 -1.08 10.22 19.04
C VAL A 11 -0.44 9.58 17.81
N LEU A 12 0.71 10.10 17.37
CA LEU A 12 1.43 9.55 16.24
C LEU A 12 2.44 8.49 16.70
N THR A 13 2.40 7.32 16.04
CA THR A 13 3.31 6.20 16.35
C THR A 13 4.66 6.35 15.68
N TYR A 14 4.74 7.07 14.55
CA TYR A 14 6.03 7.41 13.95
C TYR A 14 6.73 8.42 14.87
N PRO A 15 7.98 8.14 15.31
CA PRO A 15 8.57 8.91 16.41
C PRO A 15 9.02 10.32 16.00
N LEU A 16 9.40 10.53 14.74
CA LEU A 16 9.97 11.80 14.24
C LEU A 16 8.94 12.54 13.38
N ILE A 17 8.29 13.58 13.92
CA ILE A 17 7.21 14.26 13.23
C ILE A 17 7.63 15.68 12.83
N GLY A 18 7.23 16.10 11.62
CA GLY A 18 7.51 17.44 11.10
C GLY A 18 8.68 17.51 10.12
N ASN A 19 9.31 16.39 9.76
CA ASN A 19 10.51 16.34 8.89
C ASN A 19 10.39 17.12 7.57
N TYR A 20 9.18 17.17 7.00
CA TYR A 20 8.92 17.85 5.72
C TYR A 20 8.30 19.24 5.87
N GLY A 21 8.08 19.71 7.10
CA GLY A 21 7.37 20.95 7.38
C GLY A 21 5.94 20.91 6.86
N ILE A 22 5.38 22.09 6.62
CA ILE A 22 4.05 22.26 6.04
C ILE A 22 4.22 22.89 4.65
N PRO A 23 3.61 22.31 3.60
CA PRO A 23 3.66 22.87 2.26
C PRO A 23 2.85 24.18 2.17
N ASP A 24 2.86 24.80 0.99
CA ASP A 24 2.01 25.95 0.73
C ASP A 24 0.53 25.56 0.78
N VAL A 25 -0.16 25.93 1.86
CA VAL A 25 -1.57 25.55 2.09
C VAL A 25 -2.54 26.30 1.17
N GLU A 26 -2.09 27.40 0.56
CA GLU A 26 -2.87 28.18 -0.40
C GLU A 26 -2.73 27.65 -1.84
N GLU A 27 -1.78 26.73 -2.09
CA GLU A 27 -1.60 26.11 -3.40
C GLU A 27 -2.84 25.31 -3.79
N LYS A 28 -3.41 25.64 -4.94
CA LYS A 28 -4.57 24.97 -5.52
C LYS A 28 -4.15 24.03 -6.64
N ASP A 29 -4.90 22.95 -6.80
CA ASP A 29 -4.80 22.07 -7.97
C ASP A 29 -5.51 22.68 -9.20
N GLU A 30 -5.47 21.97 -10.32
CA GLU A 30 -6.08 22.36 -11.59
C GLU A 30 -7.60 22.58 -11.51
N ASN A 31 -8.25 22.08 -10.47
CA ASN A 31 -9.68 22.24 -10.22
C ASN A 31 -9.98 23.35 -9.20
N GLY A 32 -8.96 24.11 -8.76
CA GLY A 32 -9.10 25.20 -7.79
C GLY A 32 -9.28 24.73 -6.34
N LEU A 33 -9.01 23.45 -6.06
CA LEU A 33 -9.12 22.86 -4.72
C LEU A 33 -7.77 22.86 -4.00
N PRO A 34 -7.72 22.94 -2.66
CA PRO A 34 -6.46 22.83 -1.91
C PRO A 34 -5.67 21.59 -2.30
N LYS A 35 -4.42 21.77 -2.71
CA LYS A 35 -3.61 20.70 -3.28
C LYS A 35 -3.11 19.72 -2.21
N HIS A 36 -2.74 20.22 -1.03
CA HIS A 36 -2.02 19.46 0.00
C HIS A 36 -2.85 19.16 1.26
N LEU A 37 -4.13 19.53 1.29
CA LEU A 37 -5.01 19.36 2.44
C LEU A 37 -6.23 18.50 2.08
N GLU A 38 -6.64 17.66 3.03
CA GLU A 38 -7.85 16.84 2.93
C GLU A 38 -9.15 17.57 3.29
N TRP A 39 -9.08 18.89 3.48
CA TRP A 39 -10.25 19.74 3.64
C TRP A 39 -9.92 21.17 3.21
N LEU A 40 -10.97 21.99 3.05
CA LEU A 40 -10.85 23.37 2.57
C LEU A 40 -9.97 24.24 3.46
N GLU A 41 -10.13 24.12 4.79
CA GLU A 41 -9.40 24.97 5.74
C GLU A 41 -9.11 24.23 7.05
N GLY A 42 -7.96 24.53 7.65
CA GLY A 42 -7.65 24.26 9.05
C GLY A 42 -7.21 22.85 9.42
N ILE A 43 -7.02 22.67 10.73
CA ILE A 43 -6.59 21.43 11.37
C ILE A 43 -7.79 20.81 12.10
N SER A 44 -8.00 19.50 11.95
CA SER A 44 -9.20 18.84 12.47
C SER A 44 -9.04 18.24 13.88
N ILE A 45 -7.83 17.84 14.24
CA ILE A 45 -7.51 17.28 15.56
C ILE A 45 -7.69 18.35 16.65
N ALA A 46 -8.07 17.91 17.85
CA ALA A 46 -8.10 18.79 19.03
C ALA A 46 -6.68 19.07 19.56
N ALA A 47 -5.79 18.09 19.46
CA ALA A 47 -4.40 18.22 19.86
C ALA A 47 -3.52 17.14 19.20
N LEU A 48 -2.22 17.37 19.17
CA LEU A 48 -1.23 16.42 18.66
C LEU A 48 -0.26 15.96 19.76
N VAL A 49 0.03 14.65 19.81
CA VAL A 49 1.02 14.05 20.70
C VAL A 49 2.05 13.30 19.86
N VAL A 50 3.32 13.68 19.97
CA VAL A 50 4.42 13.10 19.18
C VAL A 50 5.59 12.67 20.07
N GLY A 51 6.44 11.79 19.56
CA GLY A 51 7.70 11.43 20.21
C GLY A 51 8.69 12.59 20.14
N GLU A 52 9.01 13.02 18.94
CA GLU A 52 9.94 14.10 18.63
C GLU A 52 9.34 15.01 17.57
N ASN A 53 9.60 16.32 17.70
CA ASN A 53 9.20 17.33 16.73
C ASN A 53 10.44 17.85 15.99
N CYS A 54 10.45 17.76 14.67
CA CYS A 54 11.51 18.31 13.83
C CYS A 54 11.32 19.83 13.68
N GLU A 55 12.23 20.60 14.28
CA GLU A 55 12.20 22.06 14.25
C GLU A 55 12.80 22.65 12.95
N THR A 56 13.62 21.87 12.25
CA THR A 56 14.31 22.25 11.01
C THR A 56 13.92 21.33 9.85
N PRO A 57 12.70 21.45 9.31
CA PRO A 57 12.24 20.60 8.23
C PRO A 57 13.08 20.77 6.96
N SER A 58 13.26 19.68 6.20
CA SER A 58 13.95 19.70 4.91
C SER A 58 13.11 19.01 3.85
N HIS A 59 12.40 19.83 3.09
CA HIS A 59 11.63 19.42 1.93
C HIS A 59 11.48 20.61 0.99
N TRP A 60 11.62 20.40 -0.32
CA TRP A 60 11.59 21.48 -1.31
C TRP A 60 10.25 22.25 -1.35
N ARG A 61 9.15 21.65 -0.86
CA ARG A 61 7.85 22.31 -0.69
C ARG A 61 7.64 23.00 0.66
N SER A 62 8.53 22.81 1.63
CA SER A 62 8.34 23.33 2.99
C SER A 62 8.24 24.86 2.98
N LYS A 63 7.19 25.40 3.62
CA LYS A 63 6.97 26.84 3.78
C LYS A 63 7.07 27.29 5.24
N GLN A 64 6.72 26.42 6.17
CA GLN A 64 6.77 26.68 7.60
C GLN A 64 6.90 25.37 8.40
N THR A 65 7.24 25.47 9.68
CA THR A 65 7.30 24.31 10.56
C THR A 65 5.90 23.82 10.93
N LEU A 66 5.81 22.56 11.38
CA LEU A 66 4.56 22.02 11.93
C LEU A 66 4.07 22.86 13.13
N SER A 67 4.99 23.24 14.03
CA SER A 67 4.69 24.05 15.20
C SER A 67 4.08 25.41 14.85
N GLN A 68 4.68 26.12 13.87
CA GLN A 68 4.17 27.42 13.41
C GLN A 68 2.76 27.30 12.84
N TRP A 69 2.51 26.27 12.03
CA TRP A 69 1.18 26.04 11.46
C TRP A 69 0.14 25.68 12.52
N MET A 70 0.50 24.86 13.51
CA MET A 70 -0.39 24.51 14.62
C MET A 70 -0.71 25.72 15.50
N GLU A 71 0.28 26.58 15.78
CA GLU A 71 0.10 27.83 16.52
C GLU A 71 -0.87 28.78 15.81
N GLN A 72 -0.72 28.98 14.49
CA GLN A 72 -1.64 29.78 13.66
C GLN A 72 -3.10 29.30 13.75
N HIS A 73 -3.30 28.00 13.93
CA HIS A 73 -4.62 27.37 14.02
C HIS A 73 -5.11 27.16 15.45
N ASN A 74 -4.37 27.64 16.46
CA ASN A 74 -4.65 27.44 17.87
C ASN A 74 -4.84 25.96 18.24
N VAL A 75 -4.04 25.06 17.64
CA VAL A 75 -4.07 23.63 17.96
C VAL A 75 -2.90 23.28 18.88
N PRO A 76 -3.15 22.83 20.11
CA PRO A 76 -2.09 22.44 21.03
C PRO A 76 -1.35 21.18 20.55
N GLY A 77 -0.06 21.14 20.82
CA GLY A 77 0.79 19.98 20.57
C GLY A 77 1.73 19.72 21.74
N ILE A 78 2.13 18.48 21.94
CA ILE A 78 3.15 18.08 22.92
C ILE A 78 4.10 17.05 22.30
N SER A 79 5.41 17.26 22.50
CA SER A 79 6.49 16.36 22.10
C SER A 79 7.25 15.84 23.33
N GLY A 80 8.19 14.92 23.13
CA GLY A 80 8.93 14.28 24.21
C GLY A 80 8.13 13.19 24.95
N ILE A 81 7.02 12.73 24.36
CA ILE A 81 6.16 11.71 24.96
C ILE A 81 6.52 10.34 24.39
N ASP A 82 6.63 9.33 25.25
CA ASP A 82 6.71 7.93 24.78
C ASP A 82 5.36 7.50 24.18
N THR A 83 5.19 7.79 22.89
CA THR A 83 3.97 7.47 22.13
C THR A 83 3.75 5.97 22.01
N ARG A 84 4.81 5.14 22.10
CA ARG A 84 4.68 3.67 22.12
C ARG A 84 4.03 3.21 23.41
N THR A 85 4.45 3.72 24.56
CA THR A 85 3.81 3.42 25.85
C THR A 85 2.37 3.89 25.88
N LEU A 86 2.08 5.10 25.38
CA LEU A 86 0.70 5.61 25.30
C LEU A 86 -0.17 4.75 24.36
N THR A 87 0.35 4.35 23.20
CA THR A 87 -0.35 3.47 22.25
C THR A 87 -0.69 2.12 22.89
N LYS A 88 0.23 1.52 23.66
CA LYS A 88 -0.06 0.29 24.42
C LYS A 88 -1.20 0.48 25.41
N LYS A 89 -1.20 1.57 26.18
CA LYS A 89 -2.26 1.89 27.15
C LYS A 89 -3.63 2.03 26.46
N ILE A 90 -3.70 2.74 25.34
CA ILE A 90 -4.94 2.89 24.55
C ILE A 90 -5.39 1.54 24.00
N ARG A 91 -4.47 0.72 23.46
CA ARG A 91 -4.81 -0.62 22.97
C ARG A 91 -5.35 -1.53 24.07
N GLU A 92 -4.78 -1.47 25.26
CA GLU A 92 -5.15 -2.32 26.41
C GLU A 92 -6.48 -1.89 27.05
N ASN A 93 -6.74 -0.58 27.16
CA ASN A 93 -7.93 -0.03 27.84
C ASN A 93 -9.05 0.41 26.90
N GLY A 94 -8.80 0.43 25.59
CA GLY A 94 -9.70 0.96 24.58
C GLY A 94 -9.60 2.48 24.42
N SER A 95 -10.52 3.07 23.66
CA SER A 95 -10.55 4.52 23.42
C SER A 95 -10.65 5.28 24.76
N MET A 96 -9.66 6.13 25.04
CA MET A 96 -9.56 6.85 26.31
C MET A 96 -9.89 8.33 26.14
N LEU A 97 -10.47 8.95 27.17
CA LEU A 97 -10.50 10.40 27.28
C LEU A 97 -9.12 10.89 27.71
N GLY A 98 -8.71 12.04 27.18
CA GLY A 98 -7.41 12.64 27.47
C GLY A 98 -7.51 14.15 27.46
N ARG A 99 -6.51 14.79 28.07
CA ARG A 99 -6.38 16.24 28.14
C ARG A 99 -4.90 16.62 28.16
N ILE A 100 -4.54 17.67 27.42
CA ILE A 100 -3.24 18.34 27.56
C ILE A 100 -3.43 19.51 28.51
N VAL A 101 -2.54 19.62 29.50
CA VAL A 101 -2.50 20.71 30.47
C VAL A 101 -1.11 21.34 30.41
N TYR A 102 -1.05 22.67 30.50
CA TYR A 102 0.21 23.41 30.47
C TYR A 102 0.97 23.34 31.79
N GLU A 103 0.24 23.26 32.89
CA GLU A 103 0.78 23.15 34.24
C GLU A 103 0.24 21.89 34.91
N TYR A 104 1.06 21.33 35.79
CA TYR A 104 0.64 20.16 36.57
C TYR A 104 -0.46 20.58 37.56
N PRO A 105 -1.68 20.01 37.49
CA PRO A 105 -2.78 20.42 38.34
C PRO A 105 -2.52 20.04 39.80
N GLU A 106 -2.88 20.91 40.74
CA GLU A 106 -2.80 20.62 42.18
C GLU A 106 -3.73 19.45 42.58
N ASP A 107 -4.91 19.38 41.96
CA ASP A 107 -5.83 18.25 42.08
C ASP A 107 -6.22 17.71 40.69
N ILE A 108 -5.72 16.53 40.34
CA ILE A 108 -6.07 15.86 39.08
C ILE A 108 -7.57 15.51 39.04
N LYS A 109 -8.21 15.25 40.18
CA LYS A 109 -9.61 14.82 40.25
C LYS A 109 -10.58 15.94 39.93
N SER A 110 -10.16 17.20 40.03
CA SER A 110 -10.98 18.35 39.66
C SER A 110 -11.04 18.57 38.15
N LEU A 111 -10.25 17.83 37.35
CA LEU A 111 -10.29 17.93 35.90
C LEU A 111 -11.53 17.22 35.33
N GLU A 112 -12.39 17.99 34.69
CA GLU A 112 -13.49 17.45 33.90
C GLU A 112 -13.01 16.94 32.54
N PHE A 113 -13.40 15.71 32.19
CA PHE A 113 -13.21 15.12 30.87
C PHE A 113 -14.53 15.17 30.10
N SER A 114 -14.46 15.63 28.85
CA SER A 114 -15.60 15.65 27.93
C SER A 114 -15.47 14.55 26.89
N ASP A 115 -16.49 13.72 26.74
CA ASP A 115 -16.54 12.73 25.66
C ASP A 115 -17.12 13.36 24.39
N PRO A 116 -16.31 13.60 23.33
CA PRO A 116 -16.79 14.21 22.11
C PRO A 116 -17.81 13.32 21.37
N ASN A 117 -17.85 12.01 21.62
CA ASN A 117 -18.78 11.10 20.95
C ASN A 117 -20.24 11.29 21.38
N GLN A 118 -20.51 12.03 22.46
CA GLN A 118 -21.87 12.37 22.87
C GLN A 118 -22.48 13.48 22.01
N ARG A 119 -21.67 14.21 21.22
CA ARG A 119 -22.10 15.28 20.33
C ARG A 119 -22.26 14.76 18.89
N ASN A 120 -23.06 15.46 18.10
CA ASN A 120 -23.14 15.21 16.66
C ASN A 120 -21.96 15.86 15.93
N LEU A 121 -20.81 15.19 15.95
CA LEU A 121 -19.58 15.66 15.29
C LEU A 121 -19.74 15.78 13.78
N VAL A 122 -20.62 15.00 13.17
CA VAL A 122 -20.98 15.11 11.75
C VAL A 122 -21.58 16.48 11.46
N ALA A 123 -22.55 16.92 12.26
CA ALA A 123 -23.16 18.25 12.09
C ALA A 123 -22.16 19.40 12.27
N GLU A 124 -21.14 19.22 13.11
CA GLU A 124 -20.07 20.19 13.30
C GLU A 124 -19.16 20.31 12.08
N CYS A 125 -18.84 19.17 11.44
CA CYS A 125 -17.96 19.13 10.27
C CYS A 125 -18.66 19.46 8.96
N SER A 126 -19.93 19.09 8.82
CA SER A 126 -20.67 19.16 7.56
C SER A 126 -20.81 20.60 7.03
N VAL A 127 -20.73 20.75 5.69
CA VAL A 127 -21.04 22.00 5.00
C VAL A 127 -22.42 22.53 5.38
N LYS A 128 -22.56 23.86 5.42
CA LYS A 128 -23.82 24.52 5.80
C LYS A 128 -24.75 24.80 4.61
N LYS A 129 -24.19 24.81 3.41
CA LYS A 129 -24.90 25.03 2.15
C LYS A 129 -24.32 24.08 1.09
N PRO A 130 -25.12 23.67 0.09
CA PRO A 130 -24.61 22.87 -1.01
C PRO A 130 -23.44 23.53 -1.74
N MET A 131 -22.49 22.71 -2.18
CA MET A 131 -21.37 23.12 -3.03
C MET A 131 -21.35 22.25 -4.29
N VAL A 132 -21.00 22.84 -5.43
CA VAL A 132 -20.93 22.13 -6.71
C VAL A 132 -19.48 22.11 -7.19
N PHE A 133 -19.00 20.93 -7.55
CA PHE A 133 -17.67 20.70 -8.10
C PHE A 133 -17.80 20.10 -9.50
N ASN A 134 -16.95 20.57 -10.43
CA ASN A 134 -17.01 20.18 -11.84
C ASN A 134 -18.44 20.32 -12.42
N GLU A 135 -18.96 21.55 -12.43
CA GLU A 135 -20.38 21.85 -12.71
C GLU A 135 -20.90 21.32 -14.06
N LEU A 136 -20.03 21.26 -15.07
CA LEU A 136 -20.33 20.74 -16.41
C LEU A 136 -20.07 19.22 -16.54
N GLY A 137 -19.62 18.57 -15.47
CA GLY A 137 -19.29 17.16 -15.42
C GLY A 137 -20.50 16.23 -15.51
N SER A 138 -20.23 14.97 -15.80
CA SER A 138 -21.22 13.90 -15.88
C SER A 138 -20.59 12.53 -15.57
N PRO A 139 -21.26 11.64 -14.81
CA PRO A 139 -22.61 11.78 -14.25
C PRO A 139 -22.67 12.74 -13.05
N ARG A 140 -23.89 13.09 -12.60
CA ARG A 140 -24.13 13.95 -11.43
C ARG A 140 -24.22 13.11 -10.15
N ILE A 141 -23.26 13.28 -9.25
CA ILE A 141 -23.19 12.58 -7.98
C ILE A 141 -23.64 13.50 -6.85
N CYS A 142 -24.66 13.09 -6.08
CA CYS A 142 -25.00 13.76 -4.82
C CYS A 142 -24.14 13.18 -3.71
N ALA A 143 -23.29 13.99 -3.08
CA ALA A 143 -22.41 13.59 -2.00
C ALA A 143 -22.92 14.15 -0.66
N ILE A 144 -23.28 13.30 0.29
CA ILE A 144 -23.66 13.72 1.64
C ILE A 144 -22.38 13.99 2.44
N ASP A 145 -22.16 15.24 2.87
CA ASP A 145 -21.01 15.61 3.68
C ASP A 145 -21.20 15.18 5.14
N CYS A 146 -20.64 14.03 5.48
CA CYS A 146 -20.60 13.55 6.86
C CYS A 146 -19.31 13.95 7.60
N GLY A 147 -18.45 14.79 7.00
CA GLY A 147 -17.04 14.93 7.39
C GLY A 147 -16.09 14.41 6.32
N LEU A 148 -16.49 14.52 5.06
CA LEU A 148 -15.76 14.13 3.85
C LEU A 148 -14.28 14.57 3.84
N LYS A 149 -13.43 13.70 3.32
CA LYS A 149 -12.07 14.03 2.87
C LYS A 149 -12.09 14.55 1.43
N LEU A 150 -11.45 15.67 1.18
CA LEU A 150 -11.48 16.36 -0.10
C LEU A 150 -11.04 15.46 -1.27
N ASN A 151 -10.12 14.51 -1.03
CA ASN A 151 -9.70 13.60 -2.08
C ASN A 151 -10.84 12.71 -2.61
N GLN A 152 -11.91 12.47 -1.84
CA GLN A 152 -13.11 11.78 -2.34
C GLN A 152 -13.78 12.56 -3.48
N ILE A 153 -13.82 13.89 -3.40
CA ILE A 153 -14.32 14.75 -4.49
C ILE A 153 -13.33 14.71 -5.66
N LYS A 154 -12.03 14.80 -5.39
CA LYS A 154 -10.98 14.74 -6.42
C LYS A 154 -11.05 13.46 -7.24
N CYS A 155 -11.23 12.31 -6.60
CA CYS A 155 -11.40 11.02 -7.27
C CYS A 155 -12.61 10.99 -8.23
N PHE A 156 -13.70 11.70 -7.91
CA PHE A 156 -14.87 11.80 -8.79
C PHE A 156 -14.65 12.76 -9.96
N ILE A 157 -14.14 13.97 -9.70
CA ILE A 157 -13.97 15.00 -10.73
C ILE A 157 -12.88 14.63 -11.73
N SER A 158 -11.80 13.94 -11.30
CA SER A 158 -10.75 13.44 -12.20
C SER A 158 -11.29 12.40 -13.19
N ARG A 159 -12.40 11.75 -12.86
CA ARG A 159 -13.15 10.81 -13.71
C ARG A 159 -14.30 11.46 -14.49
N GLY A 160 -14.34 12.80 -14.48
CA GLY A 160 -15.28 13.63 -15.23
C GLY A 160 -16.65 13.82 -14.57
N ALA A 161 -16.89 13.29 -13.37
CA ALA A 161 -18.18 13.42 -12.71
C ALA A 161 -18.40 14.83 -12.15
N ARG A 162 -19.65 15.29 -12.16
CA ARG A 162 -20.10 16.45 -11.38
C ARG A 162 -20.41 15.99 -9.97
N VAL A 163 -19.98 16.73 -8.96
CA VAL A 163 -20.30 16.41 -7.56
C VAL A 163 -21.02 17.56 -6.89
N ASP A 164 -22.23 17.29 -6.41
CA ASP A 164 -23.01 18.19 -5.58
C ASP A 164 -22.88 17.74 -4.13
N LEU A 165 -22.02 18.42 -3.36
CA LEU A 165 -21.80 18.18 -1.95
C LEU A 165 -22.91 18.86 -1.13
N VAL A 166 -23.67 18.09 -0.35
CA VAL A 166 -24.81 18.58 0.43
C VAL A 166 -24.60 18.39 1.94
N PRO A 167 -25.27 19.18 2.80
CA PRO A 167 -25.24 18.98 4.24
C PRO A 167 -25.66 17.57 4.67
N TRP A 168 -25.19 17.13 5.84
CA TRP A 168 -25.43 15.78 6.38
C TRP A 168 -26.92 15.43 6.54
N ASN A 169 -27.76 16.43 6.82
CA ASN A 169 -29.21 16.29 7.02
C ASN A 169 -30.04 16.75 5.81
N TRP A 170 -29.42 16.78 4.62
CA TRP A 170 -30.08 17.20 3.39
C TRP A 170 -31.25 16.29 3.02
N GLU A 171 -32.35 16.87 2.57
CA GLU A 171 -33.47 16.11 2.02
C GLU A 171 -33.15 15.68 0.58
N LEU A 172 -33.02 14.37 0.37
CA LEU A 172 -32.60 13.82 -0.92
C LEU A 172 -33.77 13.79 -1.91
N ASP A 173 -33.52 14.28 -3.12
CA ASP A 173 -34.41 14.16 -4.28
C ASP A 173 -33.73 13.35 -5.38
N GLU A 174 -34.14 12.10 -5.55
CA GLU A 174 -33.58 11.17 -6.55
C GLU A 174 -33.74 11.66 -8.00
N SER A 175 -34.61 12.63 -8.28
CA SER A 175 -34.72 13.23 -9.62
C SER A 175 -33.53 14.13 -9.98
N THR A 176 -32.76 14.56 -8.97
CA THR A 176 -31.70 15.56 -9.13
C THR A 176 -30.31 14.98 -9.32
N PHE A 177 -30.08 13.68 -9.09
CA PHE A 177 -28.76 13.07 -9.21
C PHE A 177 -28.81 11.68 -9.85
N ASP A 178 -27.69 11.22 -10.39
CA ASP A 178 -27.55 9.92 -11.05
C ASP A 178 -27.04 8.85 -10.09
N GLY A 179 -26.21 9.23 -9.10
CA GLY A 179 -25.72 8.36 -8.04
C GLY A 179 -25.62 9.07 -6.70
N LEU A 180 -25.75 8.31 -5.61
CA LEU A 180 -25.61 8.81 -4.24
C LEU A 180 -24.28 8.35 -3.65
N PHE A 181 -23.53 9.29 -3.08
CA PHE A 181 -22.30 9.04 -2.34
C PHE A 181 -22.46 9.50 -0.89
N ILE A 182 -21.99 8.67 0.06
CA ILE A 182 -22.04 8.97 1.49
C ILE A 182 -20.61 8.97 2.00
N SER A 183 -20.12 10.14 2.42
CA SER A 183 -18.70 10.32 2.74
C SER A 183 -18.28 9.66 4.05
N ASN A 184 -16.97 9.70 4.31
CA ASN A 184 -16.45 9.44 5.64
C ASN A 184 -16.87 10.54 6.65
N GLY A 185 -16.57 10.34 7.93
CA GLY A 185 -16.83 11.32 8.96
C GLY A 185 -16.45 10.89 10.38
N PRO A 186 -16.48 11.82 11.34
CA PRO A 186 -16.24 11.54 12.76
C PRO A 186 -17.50 11.04 13.48
N GLY A 187 -17.30 10.49 14.67
CA GLY A 187 -18.36 10.24 15.64
C GLY A 187 -19.08 8.90 15.49
N ASP A 188 -20.23 8.80 16.15
CA ASP A 188 -21.05 7.58 16.23
C ASP A 188 -22.18 7.64 15.18
N PRO A 189 -22.34 6.62 14.30
CA PRO A 189 -23.41 6.60 13.29
C PRO A 189 -24.83 6.69 13.88
N VAL A 190 -25.04 6.30 15.15
CA VAL A 190 -26.36 6.29 15.80
C VAL A 190 -26.95 7.69 15.97
N VAL A 191 -26.12 8.74 15.99
CA VAL A 191 -26.59 10.13 16.13
C VAL A 191 -27.11 10.72 14.81
N CYS A 192 -26.85 10.07 13.67
CA CYS A 192 -27.20 10.57 12.33
C CYS A 192 -28.53 10.03 11.79
N LYS A 193 -29.57 10.01 12.65
CA LYS A 193 -30.89 9.41 12.31
C LYS A 193 -31.55 10.02 11.08
N GLU A 194 -31.43 11.34 10.91
CA GLU A 194 -31.97 12.06 9.74
C GLU A 194 -31.32 11.58 8.44
N THR A 195 -29.99 11.47 8.42
CA THR A 195 -29.23 10.96 7.27
C THR A 195 -29.61 9.52 6.96
N VAL A 196 -29.68 8.65 7.98
CA VAL A 196 -30.09 7.24 7.83
C VAL A 196 -31.47 7.13 7.20
N ALA A 197 -32.43 7.96 7.62
CA ALA A 197 -33.77 7.97 7.04
C ALA A 197 -33.77 8.36 5.55
N GLN A 198 -32.94 9.32 5.15
CA GLN A 198 -32.80 9.71 3.74
C GLN A 198 -32.13 8.61 2.90
N ILE A 199 -31.07 7.99 3.42
CA ILE A 199 -30.42 6.84 2.77
C ILE A 199 -31.41 5.69 2.59
N GLN A 200 -32.21 5.37 3.62
CA GLN A 200 -33.21 4.31 3.58
C GLN A 200 -34.25 4.54 2.47
N LYS A 201 -34.68 5.79 2.24
CA LYS A 201 -35.59 6.13 1.13
C LYS A 201 -34.99 5.74 -0.22
N VAL A 202 -33.73 6.13 -0.48
CA VAL A 202 -33.03 5.85 -1.75
C VAL A 202 -32.77 4.35 -1.93
N LEU A 203 -32.37 3.64 -0.87
CA LEU A 203 -32.15 2.19 -0.94
C LEU A 203 -33.45 1.42 -1.21
N THR A 204 -34.57 1.88 -0.65
CA THR A 204 -35.91 1.31 -0.86
C THR A 204 -36.34 1.49 -2.31
N SER A 205 -36.10 2.67 -2.91
CA SER A 205 -36.41 2.94 -4.32
C SER A 205 -35.68 1.98 -5.26
N GLY A 206 -34.41 1.66 -4.96
CA GLY A 206 -33.58 0.80 -5.80
C GLY A 206 -33.10 1.42 -7.11
N LYS A 207 -33.37 2.71 -7.36
CA LYS A 207 -33.22 3.34 -8.68
C LYS A 207 -31.87 4.01 -8.94
N LYS A 208 -31.07 4.25 -7.91
CA LYS A 208 -29.81 5.00 -8.01
C LYS A 208 -28.69 4.19 -7.39
N PRO A 209 -27.50 4.08 -8.01
CA PRO A 209 -26.36 3.47 -7.34
C PRO A 209 -25.99 4.24 -6.07
N VAL A 210 -25.56 3.51 -5.05
CA VAL A 210 -25.17 4.08 -3.75
C VAL A 210 -23.78 3.59 -3.37
N PHE A 211 -22.91 4.52 -2.99
CA PHE A 211 -21.57 4.21 -2.49
C PHE A 211 -21.30 4.90 -1.14
N GLY A 212 -21.01 4.12 -0.10
CA GLY A 212 -20.64 4.63 1.22
C GLY A 212 -19.19 4.35 1.60
N ILE A 213 -18.49 5.32 2.19
CA ILE A 213 -17.11 5.17 2.67
C ILE A 213 -17.03 5.45 4.18
N CYS A 214 -16.36 4.58 4.94
CA CYS A 214 -16.10 4.71 6.37
C CYS A 214 -17.39 4.94 7.19
N LEU A 215 -17.65 6.16 7.67
CA LEU A 215 -18.93 6.48 8.31
C LEU A 215 -20.11 6.24 7.36
N GLY A 216 -19.97 6.54 6.06
CA GLY A 216 -20.98 6.25 5.06
C GLY A 216 -21.29 4.76 4.92
N HIS A 217 -20.32 3.88 5.15
CA HIS A 217 -20.56 2.43 5.25
C HIS A 217 -21.43 2.08 6.47
N GLN A 218 -21.14 2.67 7.62
CA GLN A 218 -21.90 2.44 8.85
C GLN A 218 -23.34 2.99 8.75
N LEU A 219 -23.51 4.17 8.16
CA LEU A 219 -24.83 4.78 7.93
C LEU A 219 -25.65 3.97 6.93
N LEU A 220 -25.04 3.49 5.84
CA LEU A 220 -25.70 2.60 4.89
C LEU A 220 -26.10 1.28 5.55
N ALA A 221 -25.21 0.66 6.33
CA ALA A 221 -25.49 -0.57 7.07
C ALA A 221 -26.64 -0.37 8.07
N THR A 222 -26.66 0.76 8.79
CA THR A 222 -27.75 1.11 9.71
C THR A 222 -29.07 1.29 8.96
N ALA A 223 -29.06 1.91 7.78
CA ALA A 223 -30.25 2.12 6.94
C ALA A 223 -30.89 0.81 6.44
N ILE A 224 -30.11 -0.28 6.37
CA ILE A 224 -30.61 -1.62 6.01
C ILE A 224 -30.91 -2.50 7.23
N GLY A 225 -30.79 -1.96 8.45
CA GLY A 225 -31.15 -2.64 9.70
C GLY A 225 -30.00 -3.35 10.41
N CYS A 226 -28.75 -3.18 9.99
CA CYS A 226 -27.59 -3.74 10.69
C CYS A 226 -27.32 -2.99 12.01
N LYS A 227 -26.68 -3.68 12.94
CA LYS A 227 -26.15 -3.07 14.18
C LYS A 227 -24.73 -2.55 13.95
N THR A 228 -24.41 -1.46 14.62
CA THR A 228 -23.04 -0.94 14.75
C THR A 228 -22.60 -1.04 16.20
N TYR A 229 -21.30 -1.17 16.42
CA TYR A 229 -20.72 -1.23 17.76
C TYR A 229 -19.40 -0.45 17.83
N LYS A 230 -19.10 0.07 19.03
CA LYS A 230 -17.83 0.74 19.30
C LYS A 230 -16.73 -0.31 19.46
N MET A 231 -15.69 -0.19 18.65
CA MET A 231 -14.50 -1.04 18.75
C MET A 231 -13.69 -0.64 19.98
N LYS A 232 -12.87 -1.57 20.49
CA LYS A 232 -12.01 -1.30 21.65
C LYS A 232 -11.10 -0.10 21.39
N TYR A 233 -10.24 -0.17 20.39
CA TYR A 233 -9.29 0.90 20.03
C TYR A 233 -9.39 1.33 18.56
N GLY A 234 -10.34 0.77 17.80
CA GLY A 234 -10.59 1.09 16.39
C GLY A 234 -9.46 0.68 15.44
N ASN A 235 -9.71 0.89 14.16
CA ASN A 235 -8.77 0.62 13.09
C ASN A 235 -8.27 1.95 12.53
N ARG A 236 -6.98 2.24 12.79
CA ARG A 236 -6.34 3.52 12.50
C ARG A 236 -4.93 3.31 11.96
N GLY A 237 -4.73 3.55 10.67
CA GLY A 237 -3.43 3.36 10.01
C GLY A 237 -3.55 3.26 8.49
N HIS A 238 -2.40 3.04 7.85
CA HIS A 238 -2.26 2.95 6.39
C HIS A 238 -1.84 1.55 5.91
N ASN A 239 -1.86 0.58 6.82
CA ASN A 239 -1.34 -0.77 6.61
C ASN A 239 -2.35 -1.83 7.09
N LEU A 240 -3.65 -1.61 6.89
CA LEU A 240 -4.67 -2.54 7.35
C LEU A 240 -5.07 -3.50 6.21
N PRO A 241 -4.81 -4.82 6.35
CA PRO A 241 -5.09 -5.81 5.32
C PRO A 241 -6.59 -6.13 5.27
N CYS A 242 -7.19 -6.01 4.09
CA CYS A 242 -8.59 -6.35 3.84
C CYS A 242 -8.69 -7.46 2.78
N ILE A 243 -9.37 -8.55 3.09
CA ILE A 243 -9.63 -9.67 2.18
C ILE A 243 -10.95 -9.40 1.45
N HIS A 244 -10.91 -9.41 0.12
CA HIS A 244 -12.09 -9.35 -0.73
C HIS A 244 -12.71 -10.74 -0.88
N HIS A 245 -13.95 -10.93 -0.42
CA HIS A 245 -14.62 -12.24 -0.41
C HIS A 245 -14.84 -12.84 -1.80
N GLY A 246 -15.07 -11.99 -2.81
CA GLY A 246 -15.34 -12.48 -4.17
C GLY A 246 -14.12 -13.06 -4.90
N THR A 247 -12.89 -12.70 -4.50
CA THR A 247 -11.66 -13.12 -5.20
C THR A 247 -10.61 -13.74 -4.28
N GLY A 248 -10.77 -13.66 -2.96
CA GLY A 248 -9.79 -14.10 -1.97
C GLY A 248 -8.53 -13.22 -1.90
N ARG A 249 -8.46 -12.13 -2.67
CA ARG A 249 -7.30 -11.22 -2.66
C ARG A 249 -7.29 -10.36 -1.40
N CYS A 250 -6.08 -10.12 -0.88
CA CYS A 250 -5.85 -9.17 0.20
C CYS A 250 -5.30 -7.85 -0.35
N PHE A 251 -5.79 -6.74 0.18
CA PHE A 251 -5.38 -5.38 -0.19
C PHE A 251 -4.94 -4.61 1.06
N MET A 252 -3.94 -3.74 0.93
CA MET A 252 -3.56 -2.84 2.00
C MET A 252 -4.47 -1.61 1.97
N THR A 253 -4.96 -1.17 3.13
CA THR A 253 -5.95 -0.09 3.19
C THR A 253 -5.62 0.96 4.24
N SER A 254 -6.06 2.19 3.97
CA SER A 254 -6.11 3.30 4.91
C SER A 254 -7.41 3.27 5.69
N GLN A 255 -7.33 3.29 7.02
CA GLN A 255 -8.51 3.24 7.90
C GLN A 255 -8.39 4.27 9.01
N ASN A 256 -9.53 4.88 9.37
CA ASN A 256 -9.65 5.74 10.53
C ASN A 256 -11.07 5.68 11.10
N HIS A 257 -11.41 4.59 11.79
CA HIS A 257 -12.72 4.44 12.41
C HIS A 257 -12.65 3.76 13.79
N GLY A 258 -13.55 4.18 14.68
CA GLY A 258 -13.70 3.62 16.03
C GLY A 258 -14.94 2.73 16.19
N PHE A 259 -15.76 2.62 15.16
CA PHE A 259 -17.00 1.83 15.13
C PHE A 259 -16.94 0.84 13.97
N ALA A 260 -17.64 -0.27 14.09
CA ALA A 260 -17.72 -1.29 13.05
C ALA A 260 -19.17 -1.78 12.89
N VAL A 261 -19.45 -2.39 11.74
CA VAL A 261 -20.73 -3.04 11.42
C VAL A 261 -20.68 -4.50 11.87
N ASP A 262 -21.75 -4.94 12.52
CA ASP A 262 -21.97 -6.36 12.84
C ASP A 262 -22.50 -7.09 11.60
N ALA A 263 -21.61 -7.82 10.92
CA ALA A 263 -21.93 -8.57 9.71
C ALA A 263 -22.95 -9.70 9.93
N GLU A 264 -23.13 -10.20 11.17
CA GLU A 264 -24.12 -11.23 11.47
C GLU A 264 -25.55 -10.70 11.37
N THR A 265 -25.72 -9.38 11.44
CA THR A 265 -27.02 -8.70 11.34
C THR A 265 -27.41 -8.32 9.90
N LEU A 266 -26.62 -8.72 8.90
CA LEU A 266 -26.90 -8.42 7.51
C LEU A 266 -28.19 -9.10 7.01
N PRO A 267 -29.09 -8.37 6.34
CA PRO A 267 -30.24 -8.96 5.67
C PRO A 267 -29.81 -9.92 4.55
N SER A 268 -30.67 -10.88 4.19
CA SER A 268 -30.38 -11.94 3.21
C SER A 268 -29.98 -11.44 1.80
N GLU A 269 -30.38 -10.23 1.44
CA GLU A 269 -30.09 -9.60 0.14
C GLU A 269 -28.69 -8.97 0.07
N TRP A 270 -27.98 -8.92 1.20
CA TRP A 270 -26.65 -8.35 1.35
C TRP A 270 -25.64 -9.42 1.71
N GLU A 271 -24.37 -9.11 1.48
CA GLU A 271 -23.25 -9.95 1.87
C GLU A 271 -22.03 -9.10 2.25
N PRO A 272 -21.14 -9.60 3.13
CA PRO A 272 -19.84 -9.00 3.36
C PRO A 272 -19.04 -8.91 2.06
N LEU A 273 -18.46 -7.75 1.80
CA LEU A 273 -17.60 -7.51 0.64
C LEU A 273 -16.12 -7.65 0.99
N PHE A 274 -15.71 -7.01 2.08
CA PHE A 274 -14.35 -7.07 2.62
C PHE A 274 -14.38 -7.45 4.10
N THR A 275 -13.33 -8.12 4.56
CA THR A 275 -13.08 -8.42 5.98
C THR A 275 -11.64 -8.14 6.33
N ASN A 276 -11.42 -7.55 7.50
CA ASN A 276 -10.10 -7.28 8.01
C ASN A 276 -9.35 -8.59 8.33
N ALA A 277 -8.15 -8.78 7.80
CA ALA A 277 -7.41 -10.02 8.02
C ALA A 277 -6.82 -10.14 9.44
N ASN A 278 -6.71 -9.04 10.18
CA ASN A 278 -6.11 -9.03 11.52
C ASN A 278 -7.13 -9.36 12.62
N ASP A 279 -8.35 -8.83 12.53
CA ASP A 279 -9.36 -8.92 13.61
C ASP A 279 -10.73 -9.42 13.16
N ASN A 280 -10.91 -9.73 11.86
CA ASN A 280 -12.14 -10.22 11.25
C ASN A 280 -13.33 -9.24 11.28
N THR A 281 -13.11 -7.94 11.53
CA THR A 281 -14.20 -6.96 11.42
C THR A 281 -14.69 -6.79 9.99
N ASN A 282 -15.95 -6.37 9.84
CA ASN A 282 -16.49 -6.05 8.53
C ASN A 282 -15.79 -4.81 7.96
N GLU A 283 -15.37 -4.89 6.71
CA GLU A 283 -14.66 -3.81 6.01
C GLU A 283 -15.41 -3.34 4.76
N GLY A 284 -16.63 -3.83 4.58
CA GLY A 284 -17.49 -3.46 3.46
C GLY A 284 -18.63 -4.45 3.27
N ILE A 285 -19.68 -3.97 2.61
CA ILE A 285 -20.87 -4.74 2.26
C ILE A 285 -21.34 -4.39 0.87
N ILE A 286 -21.99 -5.35 0.22
CA ILE A 286 -22.54 -5.20 -1.12
C ILE A 286 -23.91 -5.85 -1.21
N HIS A 287 -24.82 -5.24 -1.97
CA HIS A 287 -26.10 -5.88 -2.28
C HIS A 287 -25.88 -6.90 -3.40
N LYS A 288 -26.52 -8.07 -3.28
CA LYS A 288 -26.39 -9.17 -4.27
C LYS A 288 -26.77 -8.78 -5.71
N ASN A 289 -27.77 -7.90 -5.87
CA ASN A 289 -28.38 -7.57 -7.16
C ASN A 289 -28.42 -6.06 -7.45
N LYS A 290 -28.69 -5.21 -6.45
CA LYS A 290 -28.78 -3.76 -6.63
C LYS A 290 -27.38 -3.11 -6.63
N PRO A 291 -27.20 -1.94 -7.28
CA PRO A 291 -25.90 -1.27 -7.39
C PRO A 291 -25.54 -0.50 -6.11
N PHE A 292 -25.55 -1.20 -4.97
CA PHE A 292 -25.21 -0.63 -3.66
C PHE A 292 -23.95 -1.28 -3.11
N ILE A 293 -23.00 -0.44 -2.76
CA ILE A 293 -21.70 -0.85 -2.23
C ILE A 293 -21.32 0.08 -1.09
N SER A 294 -20.60 -0.43 -0.11
CA SER A 294 -19.89 0.42 0.83
C SER A 294 -18.65 -0.27 1.38
N VAL A 295 -17.67 0.53 1.76
CA VAL A 295 -16.41 0.06 2.35
C VAL A 295 -16.09 0.87 3.60
N GLN A 296 -15.50 0.21 4.60
CA GLN A 296 -15.19 0.82 5.89
C GLN A 296 -13.84 1.57 5.86
N PHE A 297 -12.94 1.17 4.97
CA PHE A 297 -11.68 1.86 4.69
C PHE A 297 -11.85 3.03 3.70
N HIS A 298 -10.75 3.76 3.47
CA HIS A 298 -10.69 4.98 2.66
C HIS A 298 -9.98 4.71 1.32
N PRO A 299 -10.70 4.31 0.26
CA PRO A 299 -10.11 4.08 -1.07
C PRO A 299 -9.60 5.36 -1.73
N GLU A 300 -10.00 6.55 -1.24
CA GLU A 300 -9.41 7.82 -1.67
C GLU A 300 -8.04 8.10 -1.05
N HIS A 301 -7.48 7.18 -0.24
CA HIS A 301 -6.12 7.24 0.29
C HIS A 301 -5.76 8.58 0.97
N ASN A 302 -4.74 9.30 0.51
CA ASN A 302 -4.25 10.59 1.00
C ASN A 302 -4.34 10.81 2.53
N ALA A 303 -3.57 10.09 3.35
CA ALA A 303 -2.41 9.26 3.01
C ALA A 303 -2.73 7.75 2.88
N GLY A 304 -1.70 6.97 2.49
CA GLY A 304 -1.70 5.52 2.42
C GLY A 304 -1.86 4.96 1.00
N PRO A 305 -2.10 3.64 0.84
CA PRO A 305 -2.03 2.96 -0.44
C PRO A 305 -3.20 3.30 -1.37
N GLU A 306 -2.93 3.38 -2.67
CA GLU A 306 -3.91 3.68 -3.73
C GLU A 306 -4.59 2.40 -4.28
N ASP A 307 -4.31 1.24 -3.70
CA ASP A 307 -4.69 -0.12 -4.15
C ASP A 307 -6.16 -0.28 -4.56
N LEU A 308 -7.08 0.47 -3.94
CA LEU A 308 -8.52 0.34 -4.11
C LEU A 308 -9.21 1.63 -4.59
N GLU A 309 -8.47 2.59 -5.16
CA GLU A 309 -9.08 3.77 -5.80
C GLU A 309 -10.04 3.37 -6.94
N LEU A 310 -9.82 2.21 -7.56
CA LEU A 310 -10.69 1.64 -8.60
C LEU A 310 -12.16 1.48 -8.18
N LEU A 311 -12.48 1.54 -6.88
CA LEU A 311 -13.86 1.50 -6.41
C LEU A 311 -14.68 2.70 -6.90
N PHE A 312 -14.03 3.86 -7.10
CA PHE A 312 -14.65 5.03 -7.73
C PHE A 312 -14.99 4.75 -9.21
N ASP A 313 -14.11 4.06 -9.94
CA ASP A 313 -14.36 3.65 -11.34
C ASP A 313 -15.55 2.69 -11.42
N VAL A 314 -15.57 1.67 -10.58
CA VAL A 314 -16.65 0.65 -10.54
C VAL A 314 -18.00 1.30 -10.23
N PHE A 315 -18.04 2.23 -9.26
CA PHE A 315 -19.26 2.96 -8.93
C PHE A 315 -19.72 3.88 -10.08
N LEU A 316 -18.84 4.69 -10.65
CA LEU A 316 -19.21 5.60 -11.75
C LEU A 316 -19.65 4.83 -13.01
N ASN A 317 -19.04 3.69 -13.30
CA ASN A 317 -19.47 2.82 -14.40
C ASN A 317 -20.88 2.27 -14.16
N ALA A 318 -21.24 1.93 -12.92
CA ALA A 318 -22.60 1.51 -12.58
C ALA A 318 -23.60 2.66 -12.74
N VAL A 319 -23.25 3.88 -12.34
CA VAL A 319 -24.07 5.09 -12.56
C VAL A 319 -24.30 5.33 -14.05
N LYS A 320 -23.25 5.34 -14.87
CA LYS A 320 -23.34 5.52 -16.33
C LYS A 320 -24.16 4.42 -17.01
N SER A 321 -24.01 3.18 -16.57
CA SER A 321 -24.76 2.05 -17.13
C SER A 321 -26.26 2.19 -16.86
N GLN A 322 -26.61 2.60 -15.64
CA GLN A 322 -27.99 2.77 -15.22
C GLN A 322 -28.69 3.93 -15.94
N THR A 323 -27.98 5.03 -16.25
CA THR A 323 -28.54 6.17 -16.98
C THR A 323 -28.70 5.89 -18.48
N LEU A 324 -27.77 5.17 -19.11
CA LEU A 324 -27.77 4.95 -20.56
C LEU A 324 -28.58 3.74 -21.02
N HIS A 325 -28.57 2.63 -20.27
CA HIS A 325 -29.07 1.34 -20.74
C HIS A 325 -30.06 0.66 -19.78
N GLY A 326 -30.42 1.30 -18.66
CA GLY A 326 -31.19 0.66 -17.58
C GLY A 326 -30.34 -0.29 -16.74
N ALA A 327 -30.92 -1.31 -16.12
CA ALA A 327 -30.17 -2.26 -15.29
C ALA A 327 -29.13 -3.01 -16.15
N SER A 328 -27.84 -2.92 -15.77
CA SER A 328 -26.76 -3.66 -16.44
C SER A 328 -27.05 -5.17 -16.40
N THR A 329 -26.68 -5.88 -17.47
CA THR A 329 -26.71 -7.35 -17.52
C THR A 329 -25.77 -7.97 -16.49
N ILE A 330 -24.75 -7.24 -16.06
CA ILE A 330 -23.75 -7.67 -15.06
C ILE A 330 -23.95 -6.84 -13.78
N SER A 331 -24.23 -7.51 -12.67
CA SER A 331 -24.39 -6.86 -11.36
C SER A 331 -23.12 -6.12 -10.94
N LEU A 332 -23.27 -5.07 -10.11
CA LEU A 332 -22.14 -4.33 -9.53
C LEU A 332 -21.12 -5.26 -8.86
N ARG A 333 -21.63 -6.27 -8.13
CA ARG A 333 -20.82 -7.33 -7.53
C ARG A 333 -19.96 -8.05 -8.56
N GLN A 334 -20.54 -8.49 -9.67
CA GLN A 334 -19.79 -9.22 -10.69
C GLN A 334 -18.80 -8.30 -11.42
N GLN A 335 -19.13 -7.02 -11.65
CA GLN A 335 -18.19 -6.04 -12.19
C GLN A 335 -16.96 -5.88 -11.29
N LEU A 336 -17.18 -5.80 -9.97
CA LEU A 336 -16.10 -5.70 -8.99
C LEU A 336 -15.25 -6.98 -8.94
N ILE A 337 -15.88 -8.16 -8.93
CA ILE A 337 -15.16 -9.44 -9.01
C ILE A 337 -14.29 -9.48 -10.25
N ASN A 338 -14.84 -9.15 -11.42
CA ASN A 338 -14.08 -9.15 -12.68
C ASN A 338 -12.89 -8.19 -12.62
N ARG A 339 -13.06 -7.00 -12.04
CA ARG A 339 -12.01 -5.98 -11.93
C ARG A 339 -10.91 -6.37 -10.95
N LEU A 340 -11.26 -7.07 -9.87
CA LEU A 340 -10.32 -7.49 -8.81
C LEU A 340 -9.74 -8.88 -9.05
N THR A 341 -10.30 -9.70 -9.94
CA THR A 341 -9.81 -11.07 -10.17
C THR A 341 -8.39 -11.02 -10.72
N TYR A 342 -7.52 -11.82 -10.12
CA TYR A 342 -6.19 -12.10 -10.63
C TYR A 342 -6.14 -13.56 -11.02
N THR A 343 -5.83 -13.82 -12.29
CA THR A 343 -5.62 -15.17 -12.80
C THR A 343 -4.11 -15.40 -12.90
N PRO A 344 -3.50 -16.16 -11.99
CA PRO A 344 -2.08 -16.49 -12.09
C PRO A 344 -1.81 -17.25 -13.39
N THR A 345 -0.63 -17.04 -13.97
CA THR A 345 -0.19 -17.83 -15.14
C THR A 345 0.01 -19.28 -14.73
N ALA A 346 -0.26 -20.24 -15.63
CA ALA A 346 -0.14 -21.68 -15.31
C ALA A 346 1.25 -22.05 -14.76
N GLU A 347 2.30 -21.40 -15.26
CA GLU A 347 3.70 -21.58 -14.85
C GLU A 347 3.99 -21.09 -13.43
N SER A 348 3.20 -20.15 -12.90
CA SER A 348 3.36 -19.63 -11.53
C SER A 348 2.73 -20.53 -10.46
N LEU A 349 1.84 -21.45 -10.84
CA LEU A 349 1.15 -22.33 -9.91
C LEU A 349 1.94 -23.61 -9.64
N LEU A 350 2.23 -23.88 -8.37
CA LEU A 350 2.78 -25.17 -7.94
C LEU A 350 1.68 -26.21 -7.93
N GLU A 351 1.66 -27.11 -8.93
CA GLU A 351 0.70 -28.22 -8.99
C GLU A 351 0.83 -29.17 -7.78
N LYS A 352 2.06 -29.34 -7.28
CA LYS A 352 2.38 -30.19 -6.13
C LYS A 352 3.45 -29.53 -5.28
N ARG A 353 3.27 -29.62 -3.96
CA ARG A 353 4.27 -29.23 -2.97
C ARG A 353 5.56 -30.04 -3.20
N PRO A 354 6.75 -29.40 -3.21
CA PRO A 354 8.00 -30.12 -3.36
C PRO A 354 8.25 -30.99 -2.13
N ARG A 355 8.94 -32.13 -2.35
CA ARG A 355 9.31 -33.08 -1.29
C ARG A 355 10.74 -32.86 -0.83
N LYS A 356 11.61 -32.44 -1.76
CA LYS A 356 13.02 -32.16 -1.52
C LYS A 356 13.45 -30.93 -2.31
N VAL A 357 13.99 -29.95 -1.62
CA VAL A 357 14.44 -28.67 -2.19
C VAL A 357 15.94 -28.54 -2.03
N LEU A 358 16.61 -28.20 -3.13
CA LEU A 358 18.00 -27.79 -3.16
C LEU A 358 18.08 -26.28 -2.92
N ILE A 359 18.94 -25.85 -2.01
CA ILE A 359 19.22 -24.45 -1.69
C ILE A 359 20.68 -24.19 -2.04
N LEU A 360 20.94 -23.21 -2.90
CA LEU A 360 22.28 -22.74 -3.18
C LEU A 360 22.64 -21.65 -2.16
N GLY A 361 23.68 -21.89 -1.37
CA GLY A 361 24.19 -20.95 -0.38
C GLY A 361 24.97 -19.80 -1.01
N SER A 362 25.64 -19.01 -0.17
CA SER A 362 26.34 -17.80 -0.58
C SER A 362 27.70 -18.02 -1.25
N GLY A 363 28.26 -19.24 -1.20
CA GLY A 363 29.66 -19.42 -1.56
C GLY A 363 30.59 -18.86 -0.49
N GLY A 364 31.84 -18.54 -0.88
CA GLY A 364 32.77 -17.83 0.00
C GLY A 364 32.35 -16.37 0.23
N LEU A 365 32.71 -15.80 1.38
CA LEU A 365 32.48 -14.39 1.66
C LEU A 365 33.38 -13.53 0.77
N SER A 366 32.78 -12.59 0.04
CA SER A 366 33.48 -11.60 -0.77
C SER A 366 32.93 -10.19 -0.51
N ILE A 367 33.70 -9.16 -0.87
CA ILE A 367 33.22 -7.77 -0.81
C ILE A 367 31.99 -7.66 -1.72
N GLY A 368 30.87 -7.16 -1.18
CA GLY A 368 29.58 -7.11 -1.87
C GLY A 368 28.70 -8.36 -1.74
N GLN A 369 29.21 -9.45 -1.14
CA GLN A 369 28.46 -10.68 -0.87
C GLN A 369 28.84 -11.26 0.50
N ALA A 370 28.21 -10.71 1.55
CA ALA A 370 28.54 -11.00 2.94
C ALA A 370 27.60 -12.03 3.59
N GLY A 371 27.60 -12.11 4.92
CA GLY A 371 26.80 -13.08 5.71
C GLY A 371 25.28 -12.87 5.67
N GLU A 372 24.76 -11.90 4.92
CA GLU A 372 23.31 -11.71 4.75
C GLU A 372 22.63 -12.90 4.07
N PHE A 373 23.35 -13.55 3.15
CA PHE A 373 22.88 -14.73 2.42
C PHE A 373 22.93 -16.00 3.28
N ASP A 374 23.91 -16.09 4.18
CA ASP A 374 23.96 -17.13 5.20
C ASP A 374 22.72 -17.06 6.12
N TYR A 375 22.33 -15.86 6.54
CA TYR A 375 21.10 -15.64 7.32
C TYR A 375 19.85 -15.96 6.49
N SER A 376 19.75 -15.41 5.27
CA SER A 376 18.57 -15.55 4.41
C SER A 376 18.32 -17.01 4.02
N GLY A 377 19.37 -17.73 3.61
CA GLY A 377 19.27 -19.16 3.31
C GLY A 377 18.97 -20.01 4.55
N SER A 378 19.38 -19.60 5.75
CA SER A 378 18.96 -20.25 7.00
C SER A 378 17.47 -20.09 7.28
N GLN A 379 16.89 -18.92 6.99
CA GLN A 379 15.44 -18.71 7.08
C GLN A 379 14.68 -19.56 6.03
N ALA A 380 15.22 -19.67 4.82
CA ALA A 380 14.66 -20.56 3.79
C ALA A 380 14.63 -22.01 4.26
N ILE A 381 15.72 -22.51 4.86
CA ILE A 381 15.77 -23.87 5.44
C ILE A 381 14.71 -24.04 6.53
N LYS A 382 14.57 -23.05 7.43
CA LYS A 382 13.55 -23.06 8.49
C LYS A 382 12.13 -23.16 7.92
N ALA A 383 11.80 -22.33 6.93
CA ALA A 383 10.48 -22.34 6.28
C ALA A 383 10.19 -23.70 5.61
N MET A 384 11.16 -24.25 4.87
CA MET A 384 11.02 -25.58 4.27
C MET A 384 10.76 -26.68 5.34
N LYS A 385 11.42 -26.59 6.49
CA LYS A 385 11.25 -27.53 7.61
C LYS A 385 9.89 -27.43 8.30
N GLU A 386 9.39 -26.22 8.55
CA GLU A 386 8.02 -26.00 9.06
C GLU A 386 6.99 -26.63 8.11
N GLU A 387 7.28 -26.55 6.81
CA GLU A 387 6.52 -27.20 5.75
C GLU A 387 6.93 -28.68 5.49
N LYS A 388 7.67 -29.35 6.38
CA LYS A 388 8.04 -30.78 6.25
C LYS A 388 8.66 -31.15 4.88
N ILE A 389 9.38 -30.21 4.28
CA ILE A 389 10.08 -30.37 3.00
C ILE A 389 11.55 -30.68 3.30
N GLN A 390 12.10 -31.72 2.69
CA GLN A 390 13.50 -32.09 2.89
C GLN A 390 14.43 -31.05 2.24
N THR A 391 15.48 -30.67 2.93
CA THR A 391 16.41 -29.60 2.53
C THR A 391 17.80 -30.15 2.22
N VAL A 392 18.31 -29.82 1.04
CA VAL A 392 19.70 -30.04 0.65
C VAL A 392 20.35 -28.68 0.46
N LEU A 393 21.46 -28.42 1.15
CA LEU A 393 22.24 -27.19 1.02
C LEU A 393 23.55 -27.47 0.31
N ILE A 394 23.94 -26.60 -0.63
CA ILE A 394 25.33 -26.51 -1.12
C ILE A 394 25.89 -25.18 -0.65
N ASN A 395 26.92 -25.22 0.19
CA ASN A 395 27.68 -24.02 0.55
C ASN A 395 29.13 -24.43 0.90
N PRO A 396 30.15 -23.94 0.17
CA PRO A 396 31.56 -24.23 0.48
C PRO A 396 32.05 -23.52 1.74
N ASN A 397 31.34 -22.48 2.23
CA ASN A 397 31.73 -21.79 3.46
C ASN A 397 31.46 -22.69 4.68
N ILE A 398 32.54 -23.15 5.32
CA ILE A 398 32.47 -23.95 6.55
C ILE A 398 32.27 -23.09 7.80
N ALA A 399 32.46 -21.78 7.71
CA ALA A 399 32.49 -20.85 8.84
C ALA A 399 31.18 -20.05 8.96
N THR A 400 30.03 -20.70 8.72
CA THR A 400 28.70 -20.07 8.78
C THR A 400 27.72 -20.90 9.60
N VAL A 401 26.77 -20.23 10.24
CA VAL A 401 25.64 -20.88 10.92
C VAL A 401 24.81 -21.71 9.93
N GLN A 402 24.75 -21.29 8.66
CA GLN A 402 23.96 -21.96 7.62
C GLN A 402 24.36 -23.43 7.42
N THR A 403 25.65 -23.76 7.61
CA THR A 403 26.20 -25.11 7.43
C THR A 403 26.32 -25.90 8.74
N SER A 404 25.75 -25.38 9.83
CA SER A 404 25.73 -26.06 11.12
C SER A 404 24.95 -27.38 11.08
N LYS A 405 25.46 -28.38 11.80
CA LYS A 405 24.86 -29.72 11.86
C LYS A 405 23.41 -29.64 12.31
N GLY A 406 22.51 -30.21 11.52
CA GLY A 406 21.08 -30.29 11.82
C GLY A 406 20.27 -29.09 11.35
N LEU A 407 20.88 -28.04 10.78
CA LEU A 407 20.12 -26.95 10.19
C LEU A 407 19.47 -27.38 8.87
N ALA A 408 20.24 -27.75 7.84
CA ALA A 408 19.73 -28.49 6.68
C ALA A 408 19.74 -30.01 6.96
N ASP A 409 18.89 -30.78 6.26
CA ASP A 409 18.90 -32.24 6.38
C ASP A 409 20.17 -32.86 5.80
N LYS A 410 20.70 -32.24 4.74
CA LYS A 410 22.00 -32.58 4.17
C LYS A 410 22.73 -31.35 3.68
N CYS A 411 24.03 -31.27 3.97
CA CYS A 411 24.90 -30.17 3.55
C CYS A 411 26.05 -30.72 2.71
N TYR A 412 26.32 -30.05 1.59
CA TYR A 412 27.43 -30.31 0.70
C TYR A 412 28.39 -29.11 0.72
N PHE A 413 29.63 -29.37 1.13
CA PHE A 413 30.71 -28.39 1.10
C PHE A 413 31.41 -28.43 -0.25
N LEU A 414 30.71 -28.00 -1.30
CA LEU A 414 31.19 -28.01 -2.68
C LEU A 414 31.14 -26.59 -3.27
N PRO A 415 32.01 -26.27 -4.24
CA PRO A 415 31.92 -25.02 -5.00
C PRO A 415 30.55 -24.86 -5.67
N LEU A 416 30.07 -23.62 -5.76
CA LEU A 416 28.82 -23.28 -6.45
C LEU A 416 29.08 -23.05 -7.95
N THR A 417 29.51 -24.10 -8.63
CA THR A 417 29.65 -24.11 -10.10
C THR A 417 28.63 -25.07 -10.72
N PRO A 418 28.20 -24.85 -11.98
CA PRO A 418 27.20 -25.69 -12.63
C PRO A 418 27.53 -27.19 -12.58
N GLU A 419 28.81 -27.56 -12.69
CA GLU A 419 29.25 -28.96 -12.70
C GLU A 419 28.99 -29.65 -11.35
N TYR A 420 29.36 -29.01 -10.23
CA TYR A 420 29.14 -29.58 -8.91
C TYR A 420 27.67 -29.57 -8.52
N VAL A 421 26.95 -28.51 -8.88
CA VAL A 421 25.50 -28.42 -8.61
C VAL A 421 24.74 -29.49 -9.40
N GLU A 422 25.07 -29.75 -10.67
CA GLU A 422 24.46 -30.85 -11.43
C GLU A 422 24.72 -32.21 -10.77
N GLN A 423 25.94 -32.45 -10.27
CA GLN A 423 26.25 -33.70 -9.57
C GLN A 423 25.40 -33.91 -8.32
N VAL A 424 25.17 -32.85 -7.52
CA VAL A 424 24.29 -32.91 -6.36
C VAL A 424 22.83 -33.13 -6.80
N ILE A 425 22.36 -32.45 -7.85
CA ILE A 425 21.02 -32.69 -8.42
C ILE A 425 20.85 -34.15 -8.85
N LYS A 426 21.87 -34.73 -9.51
CA LYS A 426 21.86 -36.12 -9.95
C LYS A 426 21.80 -37.11 -8.79
N ALA A 427 22.52 -36.82 -7.70
CA ALA A 427 22.58 -37.68 -6.51
C ALA A 427 21.34 -37.56 -5.63
N GLU A 428 20.86 -36.34 -5.40
CA GLU A 428 19.79 -36.06 -4.45
C GLU A 428 18.39 -36.09 -5.06
N ARG A 429 18.27 -35.89 -6.38
CA ARG A 429 17.00 -35.80 -7.12
C ARG A 429 16.00 -34.85 -6.43
N PRO A 430 16.36 -33.59 -6.17
CA PRO A 430 15.42 -32.60 -5.65
C PRO A 430 14.33 -32.35 -6.71
N ASN A 431 13.12 -32.00 -6.27
CA ASN A 431 12.05 -31.58 -7.17
C ASN A 431 11.76 -30.07 -7.08
N GLY A 432 12.56 -29.34 -6.30
CA GLY A 432 12.59 -27.88 -6.27
C GLY A 432 13.99 -27.34 -6.04
N VAL A 433 14.27 -26.12 -6.49
CA VAL A 433 15.51 -25.40 -6.23
C VAL A 433 15.22 -23.94 -5.86
N LEU A 434 15.98 -23.40 -4.90
CA LEU A 434 15.96 -22.01 -4.50
C LEU A 434 17.31 -21.36 -4.81
N LEU A 435 17.27 -20.32 -5.65
CA LEU A 435 18.45 -19.63 -6.20
C LEU A 435 18.66 -18.23 -5.60
N THR A 436 17.61 -17.64 -5.00
CA THR A 436 17.56 -16.22 -4.60
C THR A 436 18.15 -15.92 -3.21
N PHE A 437 18.66 -16.93 -2.51
CA PHE A 437 19.19 -16.78 -1.14
C PHE A 437 20.71 -16.88 -1.04
N GLY A 438 21.41 -17.02 -2.16
CA GLY A 438 22.86 -17.25 -2.22
C GLY A 438 23.67 -16.16 -2.91
N GLY A 439 23.10 -14.96 -3.07
CA GLY A 439 23.76 -13.84 -3.77
C GLY A 439 24.00 -14.09 -5.26
N GLN A 440 24.89 -13.31 -5.86
CA GLN A 440 25.16 -13.38 -7.31
C GLN A 440 25.73 -14.73 -7.72
N THR A 441 26.55 -15.35 -6.86
CA THR A 441 27.14 -16.66 -7.16
C THR A 441 26.06 -17.73 -7.40
N ALA A 442 25.05 -17.80 -6.53
CA ALA A 442 23.95 -18.74 -6.68
C ALA A 442 23.05 -18.41 -7.89
N LEU A 443 22.77 -17.11 -8.11
CA LEU A 443 21.95 -16.65 -9.23
C LEU A 443 22.62 -16.98 -10.58
N ASN A 444 23.88 -16.60 -10.78
CA ASN A 444 24.63 -16.87 -12.00
C ASN A 444 24.75 -18.38 -12.26
N CYS A 445 25.04 -19.17 -11.22
CA CYS A 445 25.06 -20.63 -11.34
C CYS A 445 23.71 -21.18 -11.77
N GLY A 446 22.60 -20.67 -11.20
CA GLY A 446 21.25 -21.02 -11.60
C GLY A 446 20.92 -20.68 -13.06
N VAL A 447 21.31 -19.49 -13.53
CA VAL A 447 21.11 -19.07 -14.92
C VAL A 447 21.83 -19.99 -15.89
N GLU A 448 23.09 -20.35 -15.61
CA GLU A 448 23.86 -21.25 -16.47
C GLU A 448 23.33 -22.70 -16.45
N LEU A 449 22.80 -23.17 -15.31
CA LEU A 449 22.12 -24.47 -15.21
C LEU A 449 20.82 -24.52 -16.02
N GLU A 450 20.08 -23.41 -16.06
CA GLU A 450 18.89 -23.31 -16.91
C GLU A 450 19.26 -23.30 -18.40
N LYS A 451 20.22 -22.46 -18.81
CA LYS A 451 20.69 -22.38 -20.20
C LYS A 451 21.20 -23.72 -20.74
N SER A 452 21.86 -24.51 -19.88
CA SER A 452 22.33 -25.85 -20.22
C SER A 452 21.24 -26.94 -20.15
N GLY A 453 20.00 -26.58 -19.79
CA GLY A 453 18.86 -27.47 -19.74
C GLY A 453 18.89 -28.47 -18.56
N VAL A 454 19.73 -28.25 -17.55
CA VAL A 454 19.91 -29.18 -16.42
C VAL A 454 18.62 -29.31 -15.61
N PHE A 455 17.95 -28.21 -15.30
CA PHE A 455 16.71 -28.26 -14.50
C PHE A 455 15.62 -29.07 -15.21
N SER A 456 15.41 -28.85 -16.51
CA SER A 456 14.51 -29.65 -17.34
C SER A 456 14.91 -31.13 -17.41
N LYS A 457 16.20 -31.42 -17.63
CA LYS A 457 16.75 -32.79 -17.71
C LYS A 457 16.48 -33.62 -16.45
N TYR A 458 16.50 -33.01 -15.28
CA TYR A 458 16.28 -33.69 -13.99
C TYR A 458 14.91 -33.41 -13.37
N ASN A 459 14.02 -32.70 -14.08
CA ASN A 459 12.69 -32.30 -13.59
C ASN A 459 12.74 -31.55 -12.25
N VAL A 460 13.67 -30.60 -12.14
CA VAL A 460 13.82 -29.72 -10.97
C VAL A 460 13.12 -28.41 -11.27
N ARG A 461 12.18 -28.01 -10.42
CA ARG A 461 11.47 -26.74 -10.60
C ARG A 461 12.15 -25.61 -9.82
N ILE A 462 12.32 -24.47 -10.46
CA ILE A 462 12.76 -23.25 -9.77
C ILE A 462 11.58 -22.73 -8.93
N LEU A 463 11.82 -22.49 -7.64
CA LEU A 463 10.82 -22.01 -6.69
C LEU A 463 11.01 -20.50 -6.46
N GLY A 464 9.91 -19.75 -6.41
CA GLY A 464 9.93 -18.29 -6.26
C GLY A 464 9.99 -17.57 -7.61
N THR A 465 10.75 -16.49 -7.68
CA THR A 465 10.95 -15.70 -8.90
C THR A 465 11.47 -16.57 -10.03
N SER A 466 10.84 -16.48 -11.21
CA SER A 466 11.26 -17.25 -12.37
C SER A 466 12.67 -16.84 -12.83
N ILE A 467 13.41 -17.77 -13.46
CA ILE A 467 14.72 -17.46 -14.02
C ILE A 467 14.64 -16.40 -15.12
N GLN A 468 13.55 -16.39 -15.89
CA GLN A 468 13.28 -15.38 -16.88
C GLN A 468 13.17 -14.00 -16.24
N SER A 469 12.40 -13.87 -15.15
CA SER A 469 12.29 -12.61 -14.41
C SER A 469 13.62 -12.17 -13.81
N ILE A 470 14.44 -13.11 -13.33
CA ILE A 470 15.81 -12.80 -12.87
C ILE A 470 16.64 -12.22 -14.01
N ILE A 471 16.64 -12.86 -15.18
CA ILE A 471 17.37 -12.37 -16.37
C ILE A 471 16.86 -10.99 -16.79
N GLU A 472 15.55 -10.78 -16.81
CA GLU A 472 14.91 -9.50 -17.15
C GLU A 472 15.27 -8.37 -16.19
N THR A 473 15.58 -8.67 -14.93
CA THR A 473 16.01 -7.67 -13.94
C THR A 473 17.52 -7.44 -13.90
N GLU A 474 18.32 -8.43 -14.29
CA GLU A 474 19.79 -8.35 -14.28
C GLU A 474 20.34 -7.70 -15.55
N ASP A 475 19.71 -7.94 -16.71
CA ASP A 475 20.03 -7.23 -17.95
C ASP A 475 19.34 -5.86 -17.96
N ARG A 476 20.12 -4.78 -17.88
CA ARG A 476 19.58 -3.42 -17.78
C ARG A 476 18.80 -2.97 -19.00
N LYS A 477 19.13 -3.48 -20.20
CA LYS A 477 18.39 -3.13 -21.41
C LYS A 477 17.00 -3.74 -21.35
N ILE A 478 16.93 -5.03 -21.04
CA ILE A 478 15.65 -5.73 -20.88
C ILE A 478 14.84 -5.11 -19.73
N PHE A 479 15.50 -4.77 -18.62
CA PHE A 479 14.86 -4.07 -17.50
C PHE A 479 14.24 -2.75 -17.94
N ALA A 480 15.00 -1.90 -18.66
CA ALA A 480 14.49 -0.64 -19.18
C ALA A 480 13.29 -0.83 -20.12
N GLU A 481 13.36 -1.84 -21.00
CA GLU A 481 12.24 -2.22 -21.88
C GLU A 481 10.99 -2.61 -21.05
N ARG A 482 11.15 -3.45 -20.01
CA ARG A 482 10.05 -3.86 -19.11
C ARG A 482 9.44 -2.71 -18.30
N ILE A 483 10.26 -1.76 -17.85
CA ILE A 483 9.80 -0.56 -17.14
C ILE A 483 9.03 0.37 -18.10
N ASN A 484 9.53 0.54 -19.33
CA ASN A 484 8.84 1.33 -20.35
C ASN A 484 7.50 0.71 -20.80
N GLU A 485 7.35 -0.62 -20.78
CA GLU A 485 6.08 -1.31 -21.09
C GLU A 485 4.92 -0.86 -20.19
N ILE A 486 5.20 -0.42 -18.96
CA ILE A 486 4.21 0.08 -18.01
C ILE A 486 4.15 1.62 -17.95
N GLY A 487 4.89 2.31 -18.81
CA GLY A 487 4.93 3.78 -18.86
C GLY A 487 5.79 4.44 -17.78
N GLU A 488 6.57 3.65 -17.04
CA GLU A 488 7.54 4.14 -16.05
C GLU A 488 8.87 4.48 -16.73
N GLN A 489 9.74 5.22 -16.03
CA GLN A 489 10.95 5.79 -16.61
C GLN A 489 12.22 5.25 -15.93
N VAL A 490 13.25 5.03 -16.75
CA VAL A 490 14.63 4.83 -16.31
C VAL A 490 15.49 6.01 -16.77
N ALA A 491 16.62 6.24 -16.09
CA ALA A 491 17.61 7.20 -16.57
C ALA A 491 18.05 6.81 -18.00
N PRO A 492 18.27 7.80 -18.90
CA PRO A 492 18.83 7.54 -20.21
C PRO A 492 20.12 6.74 -20.06
N SER A 493 20.19 5.58 -20.70
CA SER A 493 21.35 4.71 -20.55
C SER A 493 21.58 3.86 -21.78
N GLU A 494 22.83 3.44 -21.98
CA GLU A 494 23.24 2.59 -23.09
C GLU A 494 24.08 1.41 -22.57
N ALA A 495 23.73 0.20 -23.05
CA ALA A 495 24.52 -0.99 -22.82
C ALA A 495 25.62 -1.09 -23.88
N VAL A 496 26.87 -1.17 -23.42
CA VAL A 496 28.07 -1.14 -24.24
C VAL A 496 28.95 -2.36 -23.95
N TYR A 497 29.69 -2.79 -24.96
CA TYR A 497 30.51 -4.01 -24.92
C TYR A 497 31.99 -3.74 -25.17
N SER A 498 32.35 -2.47 -25.41
CA SER A 498 33.71 -2.03 -25.62
C SER A 498 33.94 -0.64 -25.01
N VAL A 499 35.21 -0.31 -24.78
CA VAL A 499 35.60 1.01 -24.28
C VAL A 499 35.19 2.10 -25.28
N GLU A 500 35.34 1.87 -26.58
CA GLU A 500 34.95 2.82 -27.62
C GLU A 500 33.44 3.07 -27.63
N GLU A 501 32.64 2.01 -27.48
CA GLU A 501 31.19 2.15 -27.33
C GLU A 501 30.83 2.95 -26.08
N ALA A 502 31.53 2.75 -24.96
CA ALA A 502 31.33 3.49 -23.72
C ALA A 502 31.55 5.00 -23.91
N LEU A 503 32.67 5.40 -24.54
CA LEU A 503 32.97 6.80 -24.81
C LEU A 503 31.95 7.43 -25.77
N ASN A 504 31.55 6.68 -26.81
CA ASN A 504 30.53 7.12 -27.76
C ASN A 504 29.15 7.29 -27.11
N ALA A 505 28.77 6.39 -26.19
CA ALA A 505 27.55 6.50 -25.41
C ALA A 505 27.57 7.73 -24.50
N ALA A 506 28.67 7.95 -23.77
CA ALA A 506 28.81 9.11 -22.89
C ALA A 506 28.77 10.45 -23.65
N ASN A 507 29.31 10.49 -24.87
CA ASN A 507 29.20 11.67 -25.75
C ASN A 507 27.76 11.95 -26.21
N ARG A 508 26.89 10.93 -26.30
CA ARG A 508 25.47 11.09 -26.61
C ARG A 508 24.63 11.46 -25.39
N ILE A 509 24.92 10.85 -24.23
CA ILE A 509 24.21 11.07 -22.97
C ILE A 509 24.60 12.43 -22.35
N GLY A 510 25.89 12.76 -22.39
CA GLY A 510 26.48 13.94 -21.77
C GLY A 510 27.05 13.64 -20.38
N TYR A 511 28.25 14.16 -20.11
CA TYR A 511 28.90 14.04 -18.81
C TYR A 511 28.26 14.97 -17.75
N PRO A 512 28.34 14.61 -16.45
CA PRO A 512 28.95 13.39 -15.90
C PRO A 512 28.07 12.15 -16.14
N VAL A 513 28.72 11.00 -16.32
CA VAL A 513 28.06 9.71 -16.50
C VAL A 513 28.45 8.73 -15.40
N MET A 514 27.59 7.75 -15.16
CA MET A 514 27.85 6.61 -14.29
C MET A 514 28.13 5.37 -15.16
N ALA A 515 29.27 4.73 -14.91
CA ALA A 515 29.63 3.46 -15.52
C ALA A 515 29.30 2.33 -14.53
N ARG A 516 28.52 1.33 -14.95
CA ARG A 516 28.12 0.18 -14.10
C ARG A 516 28.31 -1.16 -14.79
N ALA A 517 29.04 -2.08 -14.16
CA ALA A 517 29.21 -3.44 -14.67
C ALA A 517 27.95 -4.29 -14.50
N ALA A 518 27.54 -5.03 -15.54
CA ALA A 518 26.40 -5.95 -15.48
C ALA A 518 26.72 -7.23 -14.69
N PHE A 519 25.69 -7.91 -14.15
CA PHE A 519 25.79 -9.15 -13.36
C PHE A 519 26.75 -9.07 -12.16
N SER A 520 26.84 -7.90 -11.53
CA SER A 520 27.72 -7.62 -10.40
C SER A 520 26.94 -7.02 -9.22
N LEU A 521 27.38 -7.33 -8.00
CA LEU A 521 26.85 -6.77 -6.75
C LEU A 521 27.86 -5.83 -6.10
N GLY A 522 27.36 -4.89 -5.31
CA GLY A 522 28.20 -4.00 -4.49
C GLY A 522 28.98 -2.94 -5.28
N GLY A 523 28.64 -2.70 -6.56
CA GLY A 523 29.30 -1.69 -7.40
C GLY A 523 30.70 -2.08 -7.89
N LEU A 524 31.00 -3.39 -7.96
CA LEU A 524 32.28 -3.88 -8.46
C LEU A 524 32.51 -3.41 -9.91
N GLY A 525 33.53 -2.58 -10.13
CA GLY A 525 33.81 -2.00 -11.45
C GLY A 525 32.87 -0.85 -11.86
N SER A 526 32.11 -0.29 -10.91
CA SER A 526 31.23 0.86 -11.16
C SER A 526 31.82 2.16 -10.63
N GLY A 527 31.50 3.30 -11.25
CA GLY A 527 31.98 4.62 -10.82
C GLY A 527 31.39 5.77 -11.63
N PHE A 528 31.48 7.00 -11.08
CA PHE A 528 31.18 8.22 -11.81
C PHE A 528 32.40 8.64 -12.65
N ALA A 529 32.15 9.10 -13.87
CA ALA A 529 33.11 9.75 -14.72
C ALA A 529 32.60 11.15 -15.08
N ASP A 530 33.37 12.18 -14.72
CA ASP A 530 33.06 13.56 -15.07
C ASP A 530 33.55 13.91 -16.48
N ASN A 531 34.38 13.06 -17.09
CA ASN A 531 34.99 13.26 -18.41
C ASN A 531 35.43 11.94 -19.07
N GLU A 532 35.91 12.05 -20.31
CA GLU A 532 36.31 10.93 -21.17
C GLU A 532 37.48 10.10 -20.62
N GLU A 533 38.48 10.74 -20.01
CA GLU A 533 39.66 10.07 -19.46
C GLU A 533 39.32 9.18 -18.25
N GLU A 534 38.46 9.71 -17.37
CA GLU A 534 37.92 8.96 -16.23
C GLU A 534 37.08 7.76 -16.71
N LEU A 535 36.23 7.97 -17.72
CA LEU A 535 35.39 6.91 -18.26
C LEU A 535 36.21 5.80 -18.93
N GLU A 536 37.25 6.15 -19.70
CA GLU A 536 38.11 5.17 -20.34
C GLU A 536 38.76 4.25 -19.31
N THR A 537 39.26 4.83 -18.22
CA THR A 537 39.88 4.10 -17.11
C THR A 537 38.88 3.15 -16.45
N LEU A 538 37.67 3.64 -16.14
CA LEU A 538 36.62 2.84 -15.53
C LEU A 538 36.15 1.71 -16.46
N ALA A 539 35.92 1.99 -17.74
CA ALA A 539 35.43 1.03 -18.70
C ALA A 539 36.43 -0.12 -18.92
N ARG A 540 37.73 0.17 -18.96
CA ARG A 540 38.79 -0.86 -19.05
C ARG A 540 38.77 -1.80 -17.86
N GLN A 541 38.59 -1.28 -16.65
CA GLN A 541 38.53 -2.08 -15.43
C GLN A 541 37.26 -2.92 -15.38
N ALA A 542 36.10 -2.32 -15.69
CA ALA A 542 34.81 -2.99 -15.64
C ALA A 542 34.72 -4.14 -16.66
N LEU A 543 35.14 -3.89 -17.91
CA LEU A 543 35.06 -4.88 -18.99
C LEU A 543 36.07 -6.05 -18.82
N ALA A 544 37.04 -5.92 -17.92
CA ALA A 544 37.90 -7.05 -17.53
C ALA A 544 37.17 -8.07 -16.65
N HIS A 545 36.07 -7.66 -16.00
CA HIS A 545 35.31 -8.48 -15.04
C HIS A 545 33.88 -8.78 -15.48
N SER A 546 33.32 -7.99 -16.40
CA SER A 546 31.98 -8.20 -16.96
C SER A 546 32.01 -8.03 -18.48
N SER A 547 31.20 -8.82 -19.20
CA SER A 547 31.10 -8.71 -20.66
C SER A 547 30.26 -7.54 -21.13
N GLN A 548 29.58 -6.84 -20.22
CA GLN A 548 28.69 -5.72 -20.52
C GLN A 548 28.87 -4.62 -19.48
N LEU A 549 28.98 -3.38 -19.94
CA LEU A 549 29.04 -2.17 -19.14
C LEU A 549 27.84 -1.28 -19.50
N ILE A 550 27.31 -0.53 -18.54
CA ILE A 550 26.20 0.40 -18.75
C ILE A 550 26.69 1.81 -18.47
N ILE A 551 26.42 2.72 -19.40
CA ILE A 551 26.65 4.16 -19.25
C ILE A 551 25.30 4.84 -19.06
N ASP A 552 25.12 5.55 -17.94
CA ASP A 552 23.87 6.27 -17.59
C ASP A 552 24.09 7.68 -17.04
#